data_AF-A0A967SUC2-F1
#
_entry.id   AF-A0A967SUC2-F1
#
_cell.length_a   1.000
_cell.length_b   1.000
_cell.length_c   1.000
_cell.angle_alpha   90.00
_cell.angle_beta   90.00
_cell.angle_gamma   90.00
#
_symmetry.space_group_name_H-M   'P 1'
#
loop_
_entity.id
_entity.type
_entity.pdbx_description
1 polymer ?
#
loop_
_entity_poly.entity_id
_entity_poly.type
_entity_poly.pdbx_seq_one_letter_code
_entity_poly.pdbx_strand_id
1 'polypeptide(L)'
;MSIFQTIILGIVQGATEFIPISSSGHLVLVPYLFGWDLPEKDAFIFNVLVQVATLIAVFAYYWKDLVKIFQEMIRSLIQRNLFISEESRLGWYLIISTIPAGIAGILLKDPVERAFNNITATA
;
A
#
# COMPACT_ATOMS: atom_id res chain seq x y z
N MET A 1 -0.11 -21.16 -8.68
CA MET A 1 -0.35 -20.17 -9.78
C MET A 1 0.66 -20.36 -10.91
N SER A 2 0.30 -20.14 -12.17
CA SER A 2 1.24 -20.23 -13.31
C SER A 2 2.00 -18.93 -13.53
N ILE A 3 3.19 -19.00 -14.15
CA ILE A 3 4.01 -17.81 -14.48
C ILE A 3 3.22 -16.80 -15.31
N PHE A 4 2.42 -17.29 -16.27
CA PHE A 4 1.58 -16.44 -17.10
C PHE A 4 0.56 -15.66 -16.27
N GLN A 5 -0.14 -16.33 -15.35
CA GLN A 5 -1.09 -15.67 -14.44
C GLN A 5 -0.40 -14.62 -13.57
N THR A 6 0.76 -14.96 -13.01
CA THR A 6 1.58 -14.05 -12.17
C THR A 6 2.00 -12.80 -12.94
N ILE A 7 2.42 -12.93 -14.21
CA ILE A 7 2.80 -11.77 -15.04
C ILE A 7 1.59 -10.87 -15.28
N ILE A 8 0.44 -11.43 -15.69
CA ILE A 8 -0.77 -10.65 -15.94
C ILE A 8 -1.22 -9.92 -14.67
N LEU A 9 -1.32 -10.63 -13.55
CA LEU A 9 -1.73 -10.02 -12.29
C LEU A 9 -0.73 -8.98 -11.78
N GLY A 10 0.56 -9.18 -12.02
CA GLY A 10 1.60 -8.20 -11.69
C GLY A 10 1.46 -6.91 -12.49
N ILE A 11 1.17 -7.02 -13.80
CA ILE A 11 0.87 -5.87 -14.66
C ILE A 11 -0.39 -5.15 -14.16
N VAL A 12 -1.45 -5.90 -13.85
CA VAL A 12 -2.71 -5.34 -13.33
C VAL A 12 -2.46 -4.60 -12.02
N GLN A 13 -1.75 -5.19 -11.06
CA GLN A 13 -1.39 -4.53 -9.81
C GLN A 13 -0.60 -3.25 -10.08
N GLY A 14 0.46 -3.31 -10.89
CA GLY A 14 1.30 -2.15 -11.19
C GLY A 14 0.53 -1.01 -11.86
N ALA A 15 -0.46 -1.33 -12.70
CA ALA A 15 -1.30 -0.33 -13.36
C ALA A 15 -2.37 0.26 -12.45
N THR A 16 -2.89 -0.53 -11.50
CA THR A 16 -4.06 -0.16 -10.68
C THR A 16 -3.69 0.40 -9.31
N GLU A 17 -2.50 0.12 -8.77
CA GLU A 17 -2.12 0.56 -7.42
C GLU A 17 -2.01 2.09 -7.29
N PHE A 18 -1.56 2.76 -8.34
CA PHE A 18 -1.34 4.21 -8.32
C PHE A 18 -2.56 5.03 -8.76
N ILE A 19 -3.62 4.35 -9.20
CA ILE A 19 -4.87 4.97 -9.67
C ILE A 19 -5.95 4.63 -8.63
N PRO A 20 -6.83 5.58 -8.25
CA PRO A 20 -7.84 5.34 -7.21
C PRO A 20 -9.03 4.49 -7.71
N ILE A 21 -8.75 3.24 -8.12
CA ILE A 21 -9.71 2.29 -8.69
C ILE A 21 -9.71 0.92 -7.98
N SER A 22 -9.05 0.80 -6.81
CA SER A 22 -8.93 -0.43 -6.02
C SER A 22 -8.16 -1.55 -6.73
N SER A 23 -6.85 -1.65 -6.46
CA SER A 23 -5.98 -2.69 -7.00
C SER A 23 -6.35 -4.09 -6.50
N SER A 24 -6.69 -4.24 -5.21
CA SER A 24 -7.14 -5.49 -4.61
C SER A 24 -8.40 -6.04 -5.28
N GLY A 25 -9.35 -5.17 -5.64
CA GLY A 25 -10.54 -5.57 -6.40
C GLY A 25 -10.21 -6.14 -7.77
N HIS A 26 -9.26 -5.54 -8.48
CA HIS A 26 -8.82 -6.02 -9.80
C HIS A 26 -8.07 -7.36 -9.70
N LEU A 27 -7.28 -7.59 -8.64
CA LEU A 27 -6.61 -8.87 -8.40
C LEU A 27 -7.58 -10.03 -8.09
N VAL A 28 -8.80 -9.74 -7.64
CA VAL A 28 -9.89 -10.73 -7.49
C VAL A 28 -10.71 -10.86 -8.77
N LEU A 29 -11.02 -9.73 -9.42
CA LEU A 29 -11.87 -9.69 -10.60
C LEU A 29 -11.22 -10.37 -11.82
N VAL A 30 -9.92 -10.19 -12.04
CA VAL A 30 -9.22 -10.78 -13.19
C VAL A 30 -9.26 -12.31 -13.15
N PRO A 31 -8.84 -13.00 -12.07
CA PRO A 31 -8.97 -14.45 -11.97
C PRO A 31 -10.40 -14.94 -12.15
N TYR A 32 -11.38 -14.23 -11.58
CA TYR A 32 -12.80 -14.55 -11.72
C TYR A 32 -13.27 -14.51 -13.18
N LEU A 33 -12.94 -13.45 -13.91
CA LEU A 33 -13.34 -13.28 -15.32
C LEU A 33 -12.69 -14.31 -16.26
N PHE A 34 -11.46 -14.72 -15.97
CA PHE A 34 -10.74 -15.72 -16.76
C PHE A 34 -10.96 -17.17 -16.26
N GLY A 35 -11.79 -17.37 -15.23
CA GLY A 35 -12.05 -18.70 -14.66
C GLY A 35 -10.81 -19.37 -14.06
N TRP A 36 -9.87 -18.59 -13.54
CA TRP A 36 -8.64 -19.11 -12.96
C TRP A 36 -8.89 -19.61 -11.53
N ASP A 37 -8.65 -20.89 -11.32
CA ASP A 37 -8.56 -21.48 -9.98
C ASP A 37 -7.17 -21.21 -9.41
N LEU A 38 -7.08 -20.22 -8.52
CA LEU A 38 -5.84 -19.86 -7.82
C LEU A 38 -5.91 -20.40 -6.40
N PRO A 39 -4.97 -21.25 -5.96
CA PRO A 39 -4.92 -21.69 -4.57
C PRO A 39 -4.90 -20.48 -3.64
N GLU A 40 -5.80 -20.42 -2.66
CA GLU A 40 -5.98 -19.26 -1.77
C GLU A 40 -4.66 -18.80 -1.12
N LYS A 41 -3.85 -19.78 -0.68
CA LYS A 41 -2.53 -19.53 -0.11
C LYS A 41 -1.58 -18.83 -1.10
N ASP A 42 -1.56 -19.28 -2.36
CA ASP A 42 -0.71 -18.68 -3.38
C ASP A 42 -1.17 -17.26 -3.70
N ALA A 43 -2.48 -17.07 -3.87
CA ALA A 43 -3.07 -15.76 -4.16
C ALA A 43 -2.82 -14.77 -3.02
N PHE A 44 -2.96 -15.20 -1.76
CA PHE A 44 -2.64 -14.37 -0.60
C PHE A 44 -1.17 -13.95 -0.58
N ILE A 45 -0.25 -14.90 -0.74
CA ILE A 45 1.20 -14.62 -0.76
C ILE A 45 1.53 -13.68 -1.93
N PHE A 46 0.97 -13.93 -3.11
CA PHE A 46 1.16 -13.10 -4.29
C PHE A 46 0.70 -11.65 -4.03
N ASN A 47 -0.52 -11.46 -3.51
CA ASN A 47 -1.08 -10.14 -3.21
C ASN A 47 -0.17 -9.35 -2.26
N VAL A 48 0.33 -9.99 -1.20
CA VAL A 48 1.29 -9.36 -0.26
C VAL A 48 2.58 -8.97 -0.98
N LEU A 49 3.15 -9.86 -1.79
CA LEU A 49 4.41 -9.61 -2.50
C LEU A 49 4.30 -8.49 -3.52
N VAL A 50 3.20 -8.40 -4.28
CA VAL A 50 3.03 -7.34 -5.27
C VAL A 50 2.73 -5.98 -4.63
N GLN A 51 2.09 -5.96 -3.46
CA GLN A 51 1.95 -4.74 -2.66
C GLN A 51 3.32 -4.24 -2.19
N VAL A 52 4.21 -5.14 -1.75
CA VAL A 52 5.59 -4.79 -1.39
C VAL A 52 6.37 -4.33 -2.62
N ALA A 53 6.20 -4.98 -3.78
CA ALA A 53 6.88 -4.59 -5.02
C ALA A 53 6.47 -3.19 -5.50
N THR A 54 5.18 -2.84 -5.40
CA THR A 54 4.69 -1.50 -5.74
C THR A 54 5.17 -0.44 -4.75
N LEU A 55 5.26 -0.75 -3.45
CA LEU A 55 5.91 0.13 -2.47
C LEU A 55 7.39 0.37 -2.80
N ILE A 56 8.13 -0.68 -3.16
CA ILE A 56 9.53 -0.57 -3.59
C ILE A 56 9.64 0.30 -4.84
N ALA A 57 8.72 0.16 -5.79
CA ALA A 57 8.69 1.00 -7.00
C ALA A 57 8.51 2.49 -6.66
N VAL A 58 7.65 2.83 -5.70
CA VAL A 58 7.49 4.22 -5.21
C VAL A 58 8.78 4.73 -4.57
N PHE A 59 9.42 3.93 -3.70
CA PHE A 59 10.69 4.32 -3.09
C PHE A 59 11.82 4.51 -4.11
N ALA A 60 11.91 3.64 -5.11
CA ALA A 60 12.90 3.75 -6.17
C ALA A 60 12.64 4.99 -7.04
N TYR A 61 11.39 5.26 -7.41
CA TYR A 61 11.03 6.41 -8.25
C TYR A 61 11.27 7.74 -7.53
N TYR A 62 10.80 7.87 -6.28
CA TYR A 62 10.92 9.09 -5.48
C TYR A 62 12.16 9.13 -4.59
N TRP A 63 13.19 8.30 -4.86
CA TRP A 63 14.35 8.14 -3.97
C TRP A 63 15.00 9.48 -3.61
N LYS A 64 15.21 10.36 -4.59
CA LYS A 64 15.83 11.67 -4.38
C LYS A 64 14.95 12.59 -3.54
N ASP A 65 13.65 12.61 -3.80
CA ASP A 65 12.69 13.43 -3.07
C ASP A 65 12.55 12.96 -1.62
N LEU A 66 12.47 11.64 -1.40
CA LEU A 66 12.41 11.03 -0.07
C LEU A 66 13.66 11.34 0.75
N VAL A 67 14.85 11.23 0.15
CA VAL A 67 16.10 11.61 0.82
C VAL A 67 16.11 13.09 1.18
N LYS A 68 15.66 13.97 0.26
CA LYS A 68 15.59 15.42 0.51
C LYS A 68 14.62 15.76 1.62
N ILE A 69 13.41 15.19 1.61
CA ILE A 69 12.41 15.32 2.67
C ILE A 69 13.01 14.89 4.01
N PHE A 70 13.63 13.71 4.06
CA PHE A 70 14.22 13.19 5.30
C PHE A 70 15.34 14.09 5.85
N GLN A 71 16.25 14.57 4.98
CA GLN A 71 17.32 15.48 5.38
C GLN A 71 16.77 16.81 5.93
N GLU A 72 15.80 17.40 5.23
CA GLU A 72 15.18 18.66 5.63
C GLU A 72 14.32 18.53 6.90
N MET A 73 13.69 17.37 7.12
CA MET A 73 13.04 17.03 8.39
C MET A 73 14.04 17.02 9.54
N ILE A 74 15.19 16.33 9.40
CA ILE A 74 16.22 16.31 10.44
C ILE A 74 16.76 17.72 10.71
N ARG A 75 17.05 18.48 9.65
CA ARG A 75 17.51 19.86 9.77
C ARG A 75 16.52 20.73 10.54
N SER A 76 15.23 20.58 10.27
CA SER A 76 14.17 21.31 10.95
C SER A 76 14.11 21.04 12.46
N LEU A 77 14.42 19.81 12.89
CA LEU A 77 14.53 19.45 14.31
C LEU A 77 15.73 20.11 14.97
N ILE A 78 16.89 20.03 14.33
CA ILE A 78 18.14 20.60 14.86
C ILE A 78 18.01 22.10 15.04
N GLN A 79 17.41 22.78 14.04
CA GLN A 79 17.23 24.23 14.05
C GLN A 79 15.97 24.68 14.81
N ARG A 80 15.19 23.74 15.37
CA ARG A 80 13.93 24.00 16.09
C ARG A 80 12.93 24.84 15.29
N ASN A 81 12.94 24.68 13.96
CA ASN A 81 12.03 25.33 13.04
C ASN A 81 11.48 24.29 12.06
N LEU A 82 10.32 23.72 12.40
CA LEU A 82 9.67 22.62 11.67
C LEU A 82 9.26 22.99 10.23
N PHE A 83 9.17 24.28 9.91
CA PHE A 83 8.71 24.76 8.60
C PHE A 83 9.80 25.54 7.87
N ILE A 84 11.05 25.14 8.07
CA ILE A 84 12.20 25.77 7.42
C ILE A 84 12.17 25.66 5.89
N SER A 85 11.60 24.57 5.36
CA SER A 85 11.50 24.28 3.94
C SER A 85 10.18 23.57 3.64
N GLU A 86 9.78 23.59 2.36
CA GLU A 86 8.56 22.91 1.92
C GLU A 86 8.66 21.40 2.08
N GLU A 87 9.86 20.84 1.85
CA GLU A 87 10.15 19.42 2.00
C GLU A 87 10.05 18.97 3.46
N SER A 88 10.57 19.78 4.39
CA SER A 88 10.42 19.52 5.83
C SER A 88 8.95 19.53 6.25
N ARG A 89 8.20 20.56 5.80
CA ARG A 89 6.75 20.68 6.06
C ARG A 89 6.00 19.46 5.53
N LEU A 90 6.28 19.04 4.30
CA LEU A 90 5.69 17.85 3.68
C LEU A 90 5.99 16.59 4.51
N GLY A 91 7.24 16.42 4.93
CA GLY A 91 7.66 15.30 5.78
C GLY A 91 6.91 15.22 7.11
N TRP A 92 6.72 16.35 7.80
CA TRP A 92 5.91 16.40 9.01
C TRP A 92 4.43 16.09 8.76
N TYR A 93 3.86 16.59 7.67
CA TYR A 93 2.50 16.25 7.28
C TYR A 93 2.34 14.76 6.96
N LEU A 94 3.33 14.10 6.37
CA LEU A 94 3.32 12.64 6.16
C LEU A 94 3.30 11.88 7.50
N ILE A 95 4.09 12.30 8.50
CA ILE A 95 4.03 11.68 9.84
C ILE A 95 2.65 11.90 10.48
N ILE A 96 2.16 13.14 10.51
CA ILE A 96 0.90 13.47 11.17
C ILE A 96 -0.28 12.76 10.49
N SER A 97 -0.28 12.65 9.16
CA SER A 97 -1.37 11.99 8.42
C SER A 97 -1.37 10.47 8.56
N THR A 98 -0.22 9.84 8.80
CA THR A 98 -0.14 8.37 8.99
C THR A 98 -0.55 7.93 10.40
N ILE A 99 -0.46 8.80 11.41
CA ILE A 99 -0.85 8.47 12.80
C ILE A 99 -2.32 8.05 12.91
N PRO A 100 -3.32 8.80 12.41
CA PRO A 100 -4.72 8.37 12.46
C PRO A 100 -4.97 7.03 11.78
N ALA A 101 -4.33 6.78 10.64
CA ALA A 101 -4.46 5.51 9.92
C ALA A 101 -3.88 4.33 10.73
N GLY A 102 -2.70 4.51 11.34
CA GLY A 102 -2.07 3.50 12.20
C GLY A 102 -2.89 3.22 13.46
N ILE A 103 -3.41 4.26 14.13
CA ILE A 103 -4.29 4.12 15.29
C ILE A 103 -5.57 3.38 14.90
N ALA A 104 -6.23 3.78 13.81
CA ALA A 104 -7.41 3.12 13.30
C ALA A 104 -7.12 1.65 12.96
N GLY A 105 -5.99 1.35 12.34
CA GLY A 105 -5.58 -0.03 12.02
C GLY A 105 -5.44 -0.92 13.26
N ILE A 106 -4.90 -0.39 14.36
CA ILE A 106 -4.79 -1.14 15.63
C ILE A 106 -6.16 -1.30 16.30
N LEU A 107 -6.94 -0.21 16.40
CA LEU A 107 -8.22 -0.22 17.10
C LEU A 107 -9.31 -1.03 16.36
N LEU A 108 -9.26 -1.04 15.02
CA LEU A 108 -10.24 -1.71 14.17
C LEU A 108 -9.81 -3.12 13.76
N LYS A 109 -8.64 -3.60 14.20
CA LYS A 109 -8.12 -4.93 13.85
C LYS A 109 -9.14 -6.05 14.11
N ASP A 110 -9.62 -6.19 15.36
CA ASP A 110 -10.52 -7.29 15.74
C ASP A 110 -11.93 -7.17 15.11
N PRO A 111 -12.55 -5.98 15.01
CA PRO A 111 -13.77 -5.81 14.22
C PRO A 111 -13.61 -6.19 12.74
N VAL A 112 -12.51 -5.79 12.10
CA VAL A 112 -12.24 -6.07 10.69
C VAL A 112 -12.01 -7.56 10.47
N GLU A 113 -11.19 -8.20 11.31
CA GLU A 113 -10.93 -9.64 11.23
C GLU A 113 -12.21 -10.46 11.46
N ARG A 114 -13.09 -10.03 12.38
CA ARG A 114 -14.41 -10.67 12.57
C ARG A 114 -15.36 -10.46 11.39
N ALA A 115 -15.33 -9.29 10.76
CA ALA A 115 -16.13 -9.03 9.56
C ALA A 115 -15.70 -9.98 8.43
N PHE A 116 -14.39 -10.08 8.14
CA PHE A 116 -13.87 -10.96 7.09
C PHE A 116 -14.09 -12.46 7.35
N ASN A 117 -14.14 -12.88 8.63
CA ASN A 117 -14.37 -14.28 9.00
C ASN A 117 -15.86 -14.67 9.13
N ASN A 118 -16.81 -13.73 8.96
CA ASN A 118 -18.24 -14.00 9.10
C ASN A 118 -18.94 -13.89 7.74
N ILE A 119 -19.31 -15.04 7.17
CA ILE A 119 -19.94 -15.17 5.85
C ILE A 119 -21.22 -14.32 5.71
N THR A 120 -21.94 -14.07 6.82
CA THR A 120 -23.18 -13.28 6.84
C THR A 120 -22.98 -11.76 6.92
N ALA A 121 -21.77 -11.28 7.23
CA ALA A 121 -21.44 -9.85 7.29
C ALA A 121 -20.69 -9.35 6.04
N THR A 122 -20.13 -10.28 5.27
CA THR A 122 -19.36 -10.02 4.03
C THR A 122 -20.21 -10.14 2.76
N ALA A 123 -21.43 -10.69 2.86
CA ALA A 123 -22.41 -10.81 1.78
C ALA A 123 -23.39 -9.63 1.75
#